data_AF-A0A195EWC1-F1
#
_entry.id   AF-A0A195EWC1-F1
#
_cell.length_a   1.000
_cell.length_b   1.000
_cell.length_c   1.000
_cell.angle_alpha   90.00
_cell.angle_beta   90.00
_cell.angle_gamma   90.00
#
_symmetry.space_group_name_H-M   'P 1'
#
loop_
_entity.id
_entity.type
_entity.pdbx_description
1 polymer ?
#
loop_
_entity_poly.entity_id
_entity_poly.type
_entity_poly.pdbx_seq_one_letter_code
_entity_poly.pdbx_strand_id
1 'polypeptide(L)'
;IVKKLFAQRRKDHIEAVQTLLKMDNYERLYKMIAMLAEKVVEIIESSKSVLEKAGFLQYNSSFPEDANVKDALSSILENIALFGDIVLHLPDITHRILRTQPGWNSTIYWSLNFANQTRYLLNKSTITMFRLVEQELNITERDPAYLNPYRIHCQKNKKDEDKKDEEFRCPEGQGNGNFADPATCRRFYQCVDGYPYLNRCPSGLHFDDISKFCTFKNEARCGPIETTPAPITEPPMDLAERCDTANCLLPYCFCSRDGTIIPGGLHPEETPQMIIMTFDGAINHNNFDHYQKIFTQDRLNPNNCPLRGTFFISHEYCNYNMVQSLAHDGHEIATETISLQKGLEDKGYEEWVGEMIGMREILKHFSNISTGEVVGMRAPYLKPGRNTQYKVLEDFGYIYDSSIGISPLKVPIWPYTLDYKIPHECKAGTCPTKSFQGIWELPLNAHYVESYEGGHCPYLDQCVLHNHDPEEVFDWLQEDFNRYYEQNRAPYMMPFHTNWFQIKELERGLSKFLDWVVTLPDVYFVTATQALTWMTDPKPIKALHNFEGWSCKKKENLPGPPCNNPHKCALDFKPPESNFTTTRYMETCRECPYKYPWLGDSKGTGLYSDNYNPEKK
;
A
#
# COMPACT_ATOMS: atom_id res chain seq x y z
N ILE A 1 58.43 -11.43 -7.09
CA ILE A 1 57.44 -12.03 -8.00
C ILE A 1 56.02 -11.86 -7.45
N VAL A 2 55.74 -12.32 -6.23
CA VAL A 2 54.43 -12.21 -5.53
C VAL A 2 53.83 -10.79 -5.57
N LYS A 3 54.56 -9.76 -5.14
CA LYS A 3 54.13 -8.34 -5.26
C LYS A 3 53.67 -7.92 -6.65
N LYS A 4 54.33 -8.44 -7.70
CA LYS A 4 54.05 -8.09 -9.09
C LYS A 4 52.78 -8.81 -9.58
N LEU A 5 52.60 -10.07 -9.19
CA LEU A 5 51.40 -10.86 -9.50
C LEU A 5 50.17 -10.30 -8.77
N PHE A 6 50.31 -9.97 -7.48
CA PHE A 6 49.25 -9.33 -6.71
C PHE A 6 48.85 -7.97 -7.30
N ALA A 7 49.83 -7.14 -7.68
CA ALA A 7 49.55 -5.87 -8.35
C ALA A 7 48.84 -6.04 -9.71
N GLN A 8 49.03 -7.17 -10.40
CA GLN A 8 48.29 -7.48 -11.61
C GLN A 8 46.84 -7.88 -11.28
N ARG A 9 46.62 -8.73 -10.27
CA ARG A 9 45.27 -9.08 -9.77
C ARG A 9 44.45 -7.88 -9.32
N ARG A 10 45.10 -6.90 -8.68
CA ARG A 10 44.46 -5.64 -8.30
C ARG A 10 43.86 -4.86 -9.48
N LYS A 11 44.38 -5.02 -10.70
CA LYS A 11 43.78 -4.41 -11.89
C LYS A 11 42.46 -5.10 -12.26
N ASP A 12 42.44 -6.43 -12.23
CA ASP A 12 41.24 -7.23 -12.48
C ASP A 12 40.13 -6.88 -11.46
N HIS A 13 40.49 -6.67 -10.19
CA HIS A 13 39.52 -6.28 -9.14
C HIS A 13 38.88 -4.92 -9.42
N ILE A 14 39.67 -3.93 -9.85
CA ILE A 14 39.17 -2.60 -10.18
C ILE A 14 38.21 -2.67 -11.38
N GLU A 15 38.52 -3.47 -12.40
CA GLU A 15 37.63 -3.68 -13.56
C GLU A 15 36.32 -4.38 -13.17
N ALA A 16 36.38 -5.36 -12.27
CA ALA A 16 35.20 -6.01 -11.70
C ALA A 16 34.32 -5.00 -10.95
N VAL A 17 34.90 -4.14 -10.11
CA VAL A 17 34.16 -3.08 -9.40
C VAL A 17 33.58 -2.05 -10.38
N GLN A 18 34.30 -1.68 -11.43
CA GLN A 18 33.77 -0.79 -12.48
C GLN A 18 32.58 -1.41 -13.23
N THR A 19 32.55 -2.73 -13.38
CA THR A 19 31.41 -3.44 -13.96
C THR A 19 30.20 -3.38 -13.02
N LEU A 20 30.41 -3.55 -11.71
CA LEU A 20 29.35 -3.39 -10.71
C LEU A 20 28.80 -1.96 -10.67
N LEU A 21 29.67 -0.94 -10.79
CA LEU A 21 29.26 0.46 -10.79
C LEU A 21 28.43 0.91 -11.99
N LYS A 22 28.42 0.12 -13.07
CA LYS A 22 27.59 0.38 -14.27
C LYS A 22 26.20 -0.23 -14.18
N MET A 23 25.84 -0.87 -13.08
CA MET A 23 24.53 -1.50 -12.91
C MET A 23 23.51 -0.48 -12.42
N ASP A 24 22.49 -0.22 -13.24
CA ASP A 24 21.42 0.74 -12.92
C ASP A 24 20.33 0.14 -12.00
N ASN A 25 20.26 -1.19 -11.90
CA ASN A 25 19.33 -1.89 -11.01
C ASN A 25 20.00 -2.16 -9.65
N TYR A 26 19.57 -1.41 -8.63
CA TYR A 26 20.10 -1.49 -7.26
C TYR A 26 19.91 -2.87 -6.62
N GLU A 27 18.80 -3.55 -6.89
CA GLU A 27 18.44 -4.83 -6.27
C GLU A 27 19.31 -5.97 -6.82
N ARG A 28 19.50 -6.02 -8.14
CA ARG A 28 20.46 -6.93 -8.79
C ARG A 28 21.89 -6.67 -8.31
N LEU A 29 22.26 -5.39 -8.20
CA LEU A 29 23.57 -4.98 -7.69
C LEU A 29 23.77 -5.44 -6.23
N TYR A 30 22.77 -5.25 -5.38
CA TYR A 30 22.77 -5.70 -3.98
C TYR A 30 22.91 -7.22 -3.87
N LYS A 31 22.07 -7.99 -4.57
CA LYS A 31 22.13 -9.47 -4.59
C LYS A 31 23.50 -9.97 -5.06
N MET A 32 24.05 -9.38 -6.12
CA MET A 32 25.39 -9.74 -6.62
C MET A 32 26.48 -9.45 -5.60
N ILE A 33 26.44 -8.29 -4.92
CA ILE A 33 27.45 -7.93 -3.92
C ILE A 33 27.30 -8.79 -2.66
N ALA A 34 26.08 -9.13 -2.25
CA ALA A 34 25.84 -10.04 -1.13
C ALA A 34 26.42 -11.43 -1.40
N MET A 35 26.17 -12.01 -2.59
CA MET A 35 26.76 -13.29 -2.99
C MET A 35 28.29 -13.24 -3.09
N LEU A 36 28.85 -12.14 -3.61
CA LEU A 36 30.30 -11.95 -3.66
C LEU A 36 30.91 -11.85 -2.26
N ALA A 37 30.27 -11.12 -1.34
CA ALA A 37 30.72 -10.95 0.04
C ALA A 37 30.69 -12.28 0.81
N GLU A 38 29.63 -13.07 0.65
CA GLU A 38 29.51 -14.41 1.23
C GLU A 38 30.68 -15.30 0.79
N LYS A 39 30.94 -15.36 -0.53
CA LYS A 39 32.04 -16.16 -1.08
C LYS A 39 33.41 -15.66 -0.64
N VAL A 40 33.61 -14.35 -0.51
CA VAL A 40 34.84 -13.77 0.03
C VAL A 40 35.09 -14.26 1.46
N VAL A 41 34.06 -14.21 2.31
CA VAL A 41 34.19 -14.61 3.72
C VAL A 41 34.49 -16.11 3.83
N GLU A 42 33.78 -16.96 3.11
CA GLU A 42 34.04 -18.41 3.05
C GLU A 42 35.50 -18.74 2.64
N ILE A 43 36.02 -18.04 1.62
CA ILE A 43 37.39 -18.25 1.13
C ILE A 43 38.41 -17.79 2.16
N ILE A 44 38.16 -16.66 2.85
CA ILE A 44 39.05 -16.15 3.89
C ILE A 44 39.10 -17.13 5.06
N GLU A 45 37.96 -17.67 5.51
CA GLU A 45 37.89 -18.60 6.64
C GLU A 45 38.58 -19.93 6.35
N SER A 46 38.34 -20.49 5.16
CA SER A 46 39.01 -21.73 4.72
C SER A 46 40.53 -21.54 4.60
N SER A 47 40.98 -20.43 4.01
CA SER A 47 42.41 -20.10 3.87
C SER A 47 43.07 -19.82 5.22
N LYS A 48 42.38 -19.15 6.14
CA LYS A 48 42.83 -18.91 7.51
C LYS A 48 43.13 -20.22 8.24
N SER A 49 42.26 -21.22 8.13
CA SER A 49 42.46 -22.53 8.74
C SER A 49 43.73 -23.23 8.22
N VAL A 50 44.07 -23.08 6.94
CA VAL A 50 45.31 -23.64 6.36
C VAL A 50 46.55 -22.99 6.98
N LEU A 51 46.54 -21.65 7.12
CA LEU A 51 47.65 -20.92 7.72
C LEU A 51 47.86 -21.25 9.20
N GLU A 52 46.77 -21.39 9.96
CA GLU A 52 46.82 -21.76 11.38
C GLU A 52 47.38 -23.17 11.58
N LYS A 53 46.96 -24.14 10.76
CA LYS A 53 47.49 -25.52 10.79
C LYS A 53 48.96 -25.59 10.40
N ALA A 54 49.41 -24.73 9.50
CA ALA A 54 50.81 -24.65 9.08
C ALA A 54 51.72 -23.93 10.09
N GLY A 55 51.16 -23.35 11.17
CA GLY A 55 51.92 -22.59 12.16
C GLY A 55 52.57 -21.33 11.58
N PHE A 56 51.95 -20.71 10.57
CA PHE A 56 52.51 -19.54 9.91
C PHE A 56 52.55 -18.32 10.85
N LEU A 57 53.74 -17.74 11.05
CA LEU A 57 53.96 -16.56 11.90
C LEU A 57 54.05 -15.29 11.03
N GLN A 58 53.15 -14.32 11.27
CA GLN A 58 53.02 -13.12 10.42
C GLN A 58 54.24 -12.18 10.46
N TYR A 59 55.13 -12.34 11.46
CA TYR A 59 56.30 -11.48 11.69
C TYR A 59 57.57 -11.96 11.00
N ASN A 60 57.57 -13.14 10.37
CA ASN A 60 58.73 -13.63 9.65
C ASN A 60 58.79 -12.97 8.26
N SER A 61 59.90 -12.32 7.93
CA SER A 61 60.07 -11.57 6.67
C SER A 61 60.37 -12.46 5.47
N SER A 62 60.57 -13.76 5.69
CA SER A 62 60.72 -14.76 4.63
C SER A 62 59.36 -15.23 4.12
N PHE A 63 59.12 -15.09 2.82
CA PHE A 63 57.94 -15.65 2.16
C PHE A 63 57.93 -17.18 2.31
N PRO A 64 56.78 -17.84 2.57
CA PRO A 64 56.71 -19.30 2.73
C PRO A 64 57.29 -20.02 1.52
N GLU A 65 57.86 -21.22 1.70
CA GLU A 65 58.26 -22.08 0.57
C GLU A 65 57.16 -23.06 0.17
N ASP A 66 56.35 -23.50 1.14
CA ASP A 66 55.22 -24.41 0.96
C ASP A 66 54.14 -23.81 0.04
N ALA A 67 53.74 -24.56 -0.98
CA ALA A 67 52.77 -24.11 -1.98
C ALA A 67 51.39 -23.82 -1.38
N ASN A 68 50.90 -24.65 -0.46
CA ASN A 68 49.59 -24.48 0.17
C ASN A 68 49.55 -23.24 1.05
N VAL A 69 50.65 -22.95 1.75
CA VAL A 69 50.76 -21.74 2.59
C VAL A 69 50.85 -20.48 1.72
N LYS A 70 51.54 -20.54 0.57
CA LYS A 70 51.58 -19.44 -0.41
C LYS A 70 50.20 -19.14 -0.98
N ASP A 71 49.47 -20.17 -1.36
CA ASP A 71 48.15 -20.03 -1.97
C ASP A 71 47.15 -19.47 -0.97
N ALA A 72 47.09 -20.01 0.25
CA ALA A 72 46.23 -19.49 1.31
C ALA A 72 46.54 -18.02 1.66
N LEU A 73 47.82 -17.65 1.70
CA LEU A 73 48.25 -16.27 1.93
C LEU A 73 47.80 -15.34 0.79
N SER A 74 47.94 -15.76 -0.47
CA SER A 74 47.47 -14.98 -1.64
C SER A 74 45.95 -14.84 -1.63
N SER A 75 45.23 -15.93 -1.36
CA SER A 75 43.76 -15.96 -1.32
C SER A 75 43.18 -14.99 -0.30
N ILE A 76 43.73 -14.92 0.92
CA ILE A 76 43.26 -13.96 1.93
C ILE A 76 43.49 -12.53 1.46
N LEU A 77 44.70 -12.21 1.02
CA LEU A 77 45.07 -10.84 0.60
C LEU A 77 44.29 -10.39 -0.64
N GLU A 78 44.04 -11.27 -1.60
CA GLU A 78 43.31 -10.96 -2.82
C GLU A 78 41.83 -10.70 -2.52
N ASN A 79 41.18 -11.58 -1.76
CA ASN A 79 39.75 -11.47 -1.46
C ASN A 79 39.44 -10.26 -0.58
N ILE A 80 40.25 -9.99 0.47
CA ILE A 80 40.03 -8.80 1.29
C ILE A 80 40.32 -7.52 0.52
N ALA A 81 41.26 -7.53 -0.44
CA ALA A 81 41.51 -6.37 -1.29
C ALA A 81 40.36 -6.10 -2.25
N LEU A 82 39.77 -7.14 -2.87
CA LEU A 82 38.58 -7.00 -3.71
C LEU A 82 37.41 -6.44 -2.89
N PHE A 83 37.14 -7.03 -1.74
CA PHE A 83 36.06 -6.58 -0.86
C PHE A 83 36.28 -5.15 -0.37
N GLY A 84 37.52 -4.77 -0.06
CA GLY A 84 37.90 -3.41 0.28
C GLY A 84 37.59 -2.38 -0.83
N ASP A 85 37.80 -2.74 -2.09
CA ASP A 85 37.40 -1.86 -3.21
C ASP A 85 35.88 -1.70 -3.28
N ILE A 86 35.13 -2.79 -3.07
CA ILE A 86 33.66 -2.75 -3.07
C ILE A 86 33.17 -1.89 -1.89
N VAL A 87 33.77 -2.01 -0.71
CA VAL A 87 33.44 -1.19 0.46
C VAL A 87 33.63 0.30 0.16
N LEU A 88 34.74 0.67 -0.48
CA LEU A 88 35.00 2.07 -0.77
C LEU A 88 34.13 2.63 -1.89
N HIS A 89 33.80 1.85 -2.91
CA HIS A 89 33.00 2.33 -4.05
C HIS A 89 31.50 2.21 -3.82
N LEU A 90 31.06 1.26 -2.99
CA LEU A 90 29.65 0.95 -2.67
C LEU A 90 29.45 0.80 -1.15
N PRO A 91 29.77 1.85 -0.36
CA PRO A 91 29.74 1.78 1.10
C PRO A 91 28.34 1.50 1.64
N ASP A 92 27.30 2.10 1.05
CA ASP A 92 25.91 1.95 1.52
C ASP A 92 25.43 0.49 1.41
N ILE A 93 25.77 -0.20 0.31
CA ILE A 93 25.43 -1.61 0.09
C ILE A 93 26.25 -2.53 1.01
N THR A 94 27.55 -2.30 1.12
CA THR A 94 28.44 -3.15 1.93
C THR A 94 28.18 -3.01 3.43
N HIS A 95 27.84 -1.80 3.92
CA HIS A 95 27.38 -1.62 5.30
C HIS A 95 26.08 -2.37 5.59
N ARG A 96 25.14 -2.38 4.63
CA ARG A 96 23.89 -3.15 4.76
C ARG A 96 24.16 -4.66 4.88
N ILE A 97 25.04 -5.20 4.05
CA ILE A 97 25.43 -6.62 4.06
C ILE A 97 26.14 -7.01 5.37
N LEU A 98 27.08 -6.19 5.84
CA LEU A 98 27.83 -6.46 7.07
C LEU A 98 26.97 -6.32 8.35
N ARG A 99 25.84 -5.60 8.27
CA ARG A 99 24.86 -5.51 9.37
C ARG A 99 23.94 -6.73 9.44
N THR A 100 23.49 -7.25 8.30
CA THR A 100 22.67 -8.47 8.24
C THR A 100 23.45 -9.74 8.57
N GLN A 101 24.78 -9.72 8.41
CA GLN A 101 25.67 -10.85 8.70
C GLN A 101 26.73 -10.48 9.75
N PRO A 102 26.36 -10.27 11.03
CA PRO A 102 27.29 -9.78 12.06
C PRO A 102 28.46 -10.73 12.32
N GLY A 103 28.29 -12.04 12.04
CA GLY A 103 29.37 -13.03 12.11
C GLY A 103 30.55 -12.72 11.19
N TRP A 104 30.30 -12.11 10.02
CA TRP A 104 31.33 -11.78 9.03
C TRP A 104 32.27 -10.67 9.48
N ASN A 105 31.82 -9.76 10.36
CA ASN A 105 32.64 -8.66 10.85
C ASN A 105 33.92 -9.15 11.52
N SER A 106 33.84 -10.25 12.28
CA SER A 106 35.00 -10.86 12.93
C SER A 106 36.05 -11.33 11.92
N THR A 107 35.62 -11.97 10.84
CA THR A 107 36.47 -12.45 9.74
C THR A 107 37.07 -11.29 8.95
N ILE A 108 36.27 -10.27 8.61
CA ILE A 108 36.73 -9.08 7.90
C ILE A 108 37.75 -8.30 8.73
N TYR A 109 37.48 -8.06 10.01
CA TYR A 109 38.39 -7.33 10.91
C TYR A 109 39.71 -8.09 11.09
N TRP A 110 39.63 -9.41 11.27
CA TRP A 110 40.81 -10.26 11.34
C TRP A 110 41.63 -10.17 10.05
N SER A 111 40.98 -10.22 8.88
CA SER A 111 41.67 -10.20 7.58
C SER A 111 42.33 -8.85 7.26
N LEU A 112 41.73 -7.73 7.66
CA LEU A 112 42.34 -6.39 7.53
C LEU A 112 43.55 -6.24 8.46
N ASN A 113 43.44 -6.69 9.71
CA ASN A 113 44.57 -6.72 10.64
C ASN A 113 45.70 -7.63 10.12
N PHE A 114 45.36 -8.80 9.57
CA PHE A 114 46.32 -9.71 8.93
C PHE A 114 47.02 -9.06 7.72
N ALA A 115 46.28 -8.34 6.88
CA ALA A 115 46.85 -7.58 5.76
C ALA A 115 47.81 -6.47 6.23
N ASN A 116 47.50 -5.82 7.36
CA ASN A 116 48.39 -4.83 7.97
C ASN A 116 49.69 -5.47 8.51
N GLN A 117 49.60 -6.62 9.19
CA GLN A 117 50.76 -7.37 9.69
C GLN A 117 51.66 -7.87 8.53
N THR A 118 51.07 -8.21 7.39
CA THR A 118 51.77 -8.71 6.19
C THR A 118 52.01 -7.62 5.13
N ARG A 119 51.95 -6.34 5.51
CA ARG A 119 52.13 -5.18 4.60
C ARG A 119 53.40 -5.20 3.75
N TYR A 120 54.44 -5.92 4.19
CA TYR A 120 55.67 -6.09 3.42
C TYR A 120 55.47 -6.86 2.11
N LEU A 121 54.32 -7.51 1.90
CA LEU A 121 53.90 -8.18 0.66
C LEU A 121 53.03 -7.32 -0.26
N LEU A 122 52.56 -6.16 0.23
CA LEU A 122 51.65 -5.27 -0.48
C LEU A 122 52.37 -4.07 -1.08
N ASN A 123 51.73 -3.41 -2.05
CA ASN A 123 52.22 -2.14 -2.59
C ASN A 123 51.64 -0.96 -1.79
N LYS A 124 52.24 0.23 -1.92
CA LYS A 124 51.83 1.43 -1.18
C LYS A 124 50.37 1.82 -1.44
N SER A 125 49.86 1.61 -2.66
CA SER A 125 48.48 1.96 -3.04
C SER A 125 47.45 1.06 -2.32
N THR A 126 47.69 -0.25 -2.25
CA THR A 126 46.82 -1.19 -1.54
C THR A 126 46.84 -0.95 -0.03
N ILE A 127 48.00 -0.64 0.55
CA ILE A 127 48.10 -0.29 1.98
C ILE A 127 47.28 0.95 2.29
N THR A 128 47.38 1.99 1.44
CA THR A 128 46.54 3.19 1.59
C THR A 128 45.05 2.87 1.47
N MET A 129 44.67 2.01 0.52
CA MET A 129 43.30 1.58 0.31
C MET A 129 42.74 0.89 1.57
N PHE A 130 43.47 -0.06 2.17
CA PHE A 130 43.03 -0.72 3.41
C PHE A 130 42.83 0.25 4.56
N ARG A 131 43.69 1.27 4.69
CA ARG A 131 43.49 2.32 5.70
C ARG A 131 42.19 3.10 5.46
N LEU A 132 41.81 3.34 4.22
CA LEU A 132 40.52 3.98 3.91
C LEU A 132 39.36 3.04 4.27
N VAL A 133 39.47 1.73 3.99
CA VAL A 133 38.46 0.73 4.37
C VAL A 133 38.27 0.67 5.88
N GLU A 134 39.37 0.68 6.65
CA GLU A 134 39.32 0.70 8.12
C GLU A 134 38.59 1.92 8.67
N GLN A 135 38.74 3.07 7.99
CA GLN A 135 38.05 4.32 8.32
C GLN A 135 36.57 4.31 7.88
N GLU A 136 36.25 3.69 6.73
CA GLU A 136 34.87 3.52 6.25
C GLU A 136 34.06 2.61 7.16
N LEU A 137 34.66 1.47 7.57
CA LEU A 137 34.02 0.45 8.40
C LEU A 137 34.06 0.76 9.91
N ASN A 138 34.59 1.92 10.31
CA ASN A 138 34.79 2.31 11.72
C ASN A 138 35.56 1.26 12.55
N ILE A 139 36.56 0.60 11.95
CA ILE A 139 37.40 -0.40 12.63
C ILE A 139 38.44 0.28 13.52
N THR A 140 38.94 1.41 13.06
CA THR A 140 39.84 2.31 13.80
C THR A 140 39.12 3.62 14.11
N GLU A 141 39.64 4.40 15.06
CA GLU A 141 39.14 5.75 15.32
C GLU A 141 39.09 6.56 14.02
N ARG A 142 37.88 7.00 13.67
CA ARG A 142 37.61 7.67 12.40
C ARG A 142 38.12 9.10 12.48
N ASP A 143 39.00 9.48 11.55
CA ASP A 143 39.45 10.85 11.39
C ASP A 143 38.23 11.75 11.10
N PRO A 144 37.99 12.82 11.88
CA PRO A 144 36.86 13.72 11.65
C PRO A 144 36.86 14.35 10.24
N ALA A 145 38.01 14.43 9.59
CA ALA A 145 38.17 14.91 8.22
C ALA A 145 38.12 13.78 7.16
N TYR A 146 37.87 12.53 7.55
CA TYR A 146 37.80 11.41 6.62
C TYR A 146 36.61 11.58 5.65
N LEU A 147 36.95 11.75 4.38
CA LEU A 147 36.05 11.67 3.26
C LEU A 147 36.46 10.49 2.39
N ASN A 148 35.52 9.59 2.12
CA ASN A 148 35.74 8.53 1.16
C ASN A 148 35.98 9.13 -0.24
N PRO A 149 37.19 8.98 -0.83
CA PRO A 149 37.54 9.63 -2.09
C PRO A 149 36.76 9.09 -3.30
N TYR A 150 36.08 7.94 -3.16
CA TYR A 150 35.31 7.32 -4.23
C TYR A 150 33.84 7.79 -4.27
N ARG A 151 33.40 8.61 -3.31
CA ARG A 151 32.05 9.20 -3.24
C ARG A 151 31.81 10.37 -4.23
N ILE A 152 32.83 10.78 -5.00
CA ILE A 152 32.87 12.04 -5.77
C ILE A 152 31.89 12.07 -6.96
N HIS A 153 31.33 10.94 -7.40
CA HIS A 153 30.36 10.91 -8.51
C HIS A 153 28.91 11.28 -8.13
N CYS A 154 28.56 11.41 -6.85
CA CYS A 154 27.23 11.88 -6.44
C CYS A 154 27.11 13.42 -6.30
N GLN A 155 28.18 14.19 -6.52
CA GLN A 155 28.20 15.64 -6.23
C GLN A 155 28.06 16.56 -7.46
N LYS A 156 28.08 16.05 -8.70
CA LYS A 156 28.01 16.92 -9.89
C LYS A 156 26.61 17.39 -10.30
N ASN A 157 25.54 16.85 -9.71
CA ASN A 157 24.15 17.31 -9.97
C ASN A 157 23.50 18.04 -8.77
N LYS A 158 24.29 18.50 -7.79
CA LYS A 158 23.83 19.32 -6.65
C LYS A 158 24.51 20.71 -6.65
N LYS A 159 24.37 21.44 -7.75
CA LYS A 159 24.55 22.90 -7.76
C LYS A 159 23.21 23.52 -8.09
N ASP A 160 22.30 23.39 -7.15
CA ASP A 160 21.24 24.35 -6.81
C ASP A 160 20.59 23.77 -5.54
N GLU A 161 20.31 24.64 -4.57
CA GLU A 161 19.81 24.35 -3.20
C GLU A 161 20.88 24.06 -2.12
N ASP A 162 21.61 25.11 -1.75
CA ASP A 162 22.12 25.27 -0.38
C ASP A 162 20.95 25.47 0.60
N LYS A 163 20.48 24.37 1.21
CA LYS A 163 19.94 24.38 2.58
C LYS A 163 20.47 23.15 3.30
N LYS A 164 20.95 23.35 4.53
CA LYS A 164 21.41 22.29 5.43
C LYS A 164 20.25 21.32 5.71
N ASP A 165 20.24 20.16 5.07
CA ASP A 165 19.41 19.03 5.49
C ASP A 165 20.08 18.38 6.70
N GLU A 166 19.44 18.48 7.86
CA GLU A 166 19.72 17.58 8.98
C GLU A 166 19.36 16.15 8.56
N GLU A 167 20.27 15.20 8.75
CA GLU A 167 20.05 13.79 8.46
C GLU A 167 18.88 13.28 9.32
N PHE A 168 17.74 12.95 8.69
CA PHE A 168 16.53 12.48 9.37
C PHE A 168 16.85 11.22 10.19
N ARG A 169 16.38 11.17 11.44
CA ARG A 169 16.52 10.03 12.34
C ARG A 169 15.15 9.49 12.70
N CYS A 170 15.02 8.17 12.70
CA CYS A 170 13.78 7.51 13.11
C CYS A 170 13.44 7.83 14.57
N PRO A 171 12.18 8.17 14.89
CA PRO A 171 11.78 8.44 16.27
C PRO A 171 11.99 7.21 17.18
N GLU A 172 12.74 7.38 18.27
CA GLU A 172 12.97 6.32 19.25
C GLU A 172 11.66 5.94 19.96
N GLY A 173 11.32 4.64 19.98
CA GLY A 173 10.15 4.11 20.69
C GLY A 173 8.82 4.07 19.89
N GLN A 174 8.78 4.57 18.65
CA GLN A 174 7.58 4.49 17.79
C GLN A 174 7.56 3.29 16.83
N GLY A 175 8.61 2.45 16.84
CA GLY A 175 8.67 1.22 16.04
C GLY A 175 8.80 1.47 14.53
N ASN A 176 8.46 0.45 13.73
CA ASN A 176 8.45 0.53 12.27
C ASN A 176 7.25 1.35 11.79
N GLY A 177 7.43 2.16 10.74
CA GLY A 177 6.35 2.99 10.23
C GLY A 177 6.80 4.08 9.27
N ASN A 178 5.87 4.88 8.77
CA ASN A 178 6.16 6.00 7.87
C ASN A 178 6.16 7.33 8.62
N PHE A 179 7.07 8.24 8.25
CA PHE A 179 7.30 9.52 8.90
C PHE A 179 7.54 10.61 7.86
N ALA A 180 7.02 11.82 8.07
CA ALA A 180 7.17 12.88 7.08
C ALA A 180 8.63 13.29 6.88
N ASP A 181 8.98 13.56 5.62
CA ASP A 181 10.23 14.25 5.29
C ASP A 181 10.08 15.74 5.64
N PRO A 182 10.91 16.29 6.56
CA PRO A 182 10.86 17.72 6.90
C PRO A 182 11.14 18.64 5.71
N ALA A 183 11.83 18.16 4.68
CA ALA A 183 12.24 18.96 3.54
C ALA A 183 11.16 19.04 2.44
N THR A 184 10.30 18.02 2.30
CA THR A 184 9.25 18.05 1.26
C THR A 184 8.12 17.06 1.51
N CYS A 185 6.90 17.48 1.19
CA CYS A 185 5.70 16.64 1.23
C CYS A 185 5.68 15.53 0.17
N ARG A 186 6.57 15.57 -0.83
CA ARG A 186 6.64 14.55 -1.89
C ARG A 186 7.41 13.31 -1.46
N ARG A 187 8.06 13.38 -0.31
CA ARG A 187 8.91 12.34 0.24
C ARG A 187 8.47 12.04 1.67
N PHE A 188 8.84 10.87 2.13
CA PHE A 188 8.68 10.46 3.52
C PHE A 188 9.78 9.48 3.86
N TYR A 189 10.07 9.33 5.14
CA TYR A 189 10.98 8.32 5.64
C TYR A 189 10.18 7.13 6.15
N GLN A 190 10.46 5.96 5.63
CA GLN A 190 10.02 4.73 6.24
C GLN A 190 11.09 4.30 7.24
N CYS A 191 10.71 4.07 8.48
CA CYS A 191 11.60 3.52 9.50
C CYS A 191 11.37 2.03 9.61
N VAL A 192 12.45 1.26 9.45
CA VAL A 192 12.48 -0.18 9.75
C VAL A 192 13.67 -0.45 10.65
N ASP A 193 13.39 -0.99 11.84
CA ASP A 193 14.35 -1.28 12.91
C ASP A 193 15.25 -0.08 13.28
N GLY A 194 14.65 1.10 13.32
CA GLY A 194 15.32 2.36 13.68
C GLY A 194 16.13 3.01 12.54
N TYR A 195 16.12 2.45 11.33
CA TYR A 195 16.80 3.03 10.16
C TYR A 195 15.82 3.72 9.19
N PRO A 196 16.11 4.97 8.79
CA PRO A 196 15.23 5.73 7.91
C PRO A 196 15.55 5.47 6.44
N TYR A 197 14.54 5.10 5.67
CA TYR A 197 14.57 4.90 4.22
C TYR A 197 13.76 5.99 3.54
N LEU A 198 14.43 6.81 2.73
CA LEU A 198 13.77 7.88 2.01
C LEU A 198 12.94 7.32 0.85
N ASN A 199 11.63 7.43 0.96
CA ASN A 199 10.68 7.06 -0.07
C ASN A 199 10.07 8.30 -0.73
N ARG A 200 9.54 8.11 -1.94
CA ARG A 200 8.74 9.11 -2.66
C ARG A 200 7.31 8.62 -2.74
N CYS A 201 6.36 9.52 -2.50
CA CYS A 201 4.97 9.21 -2.76
C CYS A 201 4.74 8.92 -4.25
N PRO A 202 3.80 8.00 -4.58
CA PRO A 202 3.38 7.78 -5.96
C PRO A 202 3.04 9.09 -6.69
N SER A 203 3.17 9.07 -8.02
CA SER A 203 3.01 10.26 -8.86
C SER A 203 1.71 11.01 -8.56
N GLY A 204 1.82 12.30 -8.25
CA GLY A 204 0.67 13.15 -7.89
C GLY A 204 0.33 13.23 -6.39
N LEU A 205 0.76 12.26 -5.58
CA LEU A 205 0.47 12.20 -4.14
C LEU A 205 1.53 12.91 -3.28
N HIS A 206 1.16 13.26 -2.06
CA HIS A 206 1.93 13.92 -1.01
C HIS A 206 1.71 13.19 0.32
N PHE A 207 2.74 13.10 1.15
CA PHE A 207 2.68 12.38 2.42
C PHE A 207 1.90 13.18 3.47
N ASP A 208 0.93 12.55 4.11
CA ASP A 208 0.20 13.10 5.24
C ASP A 208 0.80 12.61 6.56
N ASP A 209 1.33 13.52 7.38
CA ASP A 209 2.01 13.14 8.62
C ASP A 209 1.09 12.77 9.78
N ILE A 210 -0.22 12.95 9.64
CA ILE A 210 -1.18 12.49 10.64
C ILE A 210 -1.61 11.06 10.33
N SER A 211 -1.96 10.79 9.06
CA SER A 211 -2.43 9.49 8.61
C SER A 211 -1.30 8.52 8.24
N LYS A 212 -0.07 9.01 8.09
CA LYS A 212 1.16 8.26 7.77
C LYS A 212 1.14 7.54 6.40
N PHE A 213 0.40 8.04 5.43
CA PHE A 213 0.39 7.52 4.05
C PHE A 213 0.36 8.65 3.00
N CYS A 214 0.55 8.30 1.74
CA CYS A 214 0.51 9.24 0.62
C CYS A 214 -0.93 9.50 0.15
N THR A 215 -1.38 10.75 0.21
CA THR A 215 -2.71 11.21 -0.21
C THR A 215 -2.60 12.38 -1.20
N PHE A 216 -3.68 12.94 -1.72
CA PHE A 216 -3.58 14.05 -2.67
C PHE A 216 -3.01 15.33 -2.04
N LYS A 217 -2.34 16.16 -2.85
CA LYS A 217 -1.59 17.38 -2.41
C LYS A 217 -2.35 18.28 -1.43
N ASN A 218 -3.64 18.41 -1.65
CA ASN A 218 -4.56 19.27 -0.91
C ASN A 218 -5.11 18.65 0.38
N GLU A 219 -5.03 17.34 0.55
CA GLU A 219 -5.41 16.65 1.80
C GLU A 219 -4.21 16.48 2.72
N ALA A 220 -3.03 16.34 2.13
CA ALA A 220 -1.81 16.04 2.86
C ALA A 220 -1.47 17.16 3.85
N ARG A 221 -1.52 16.83 5.14
CA ARG A 221 -0.97 17.65 6.22
C ARG A 221 0.54 17.44 6.25
N CYS A 222 1.23 18.34 5.56
CA CYS A 222 2.64 18.21 5.28
C CYS A 222 3.54 18.68 6.43
N GLY A 223 4.66 17.97 6.59
CA GLY A 223 5.70 18.24 7.57
C GLY A 223 5.59 17.30 8.78
N PRO A 224 6.64 17.16 9.59
CA PRO A 224 6.49 16.53 10.91
C PRO A 224 5.57 17.41 11.76
N ILE A 225 4.37 16.92 12.08
CA ILE A 225 3.40 17.61 12.92
C ILE A 225 3.49 17.01 14.32
N GLU A 226 3.78 17.86 15.31
CA GLU A 226 3.75 17.43 16.72
C GLU A 226 2.33 16.95 17.08
N THR A 227 2.25 15.80 17.74
CA THR A 227 0.98 15.21 18.17
C THR A 227 0.40 16.05 19.31
N THR A 228 -0.43 17.03 18.97
CA THR A 228 -1.17 17.81 19.97
C THR A 228 -2.22 16.91 20.64
N PRO A 229 -2.29 16.86 21.98
CA PRO A 229 -3.39 16.19 22.67
C PRO A 229 -4.73 16.77 22.21
N ALA A 230 -5.70 15.91 21.91
CA ALA A 230 -7.05 16.34 21.62
C ALA A 230 -7.56 17.24 22.77
N PRO A 231 -8.22 18.38 22.46
CA PRO A 231 -8.86 19.20 23.48
C PRO A 231 -9.80 18.33 24.31
N ILE A 232 -9.66 18.39 25.64
CA ILE A 232 -10.56 17.74 26.57
C ILE A 232 -11.84 18.57 26.58
N THR A 233 -12.79 18.22 25.72
CA THR A 233 -14.18 18.70 25.81
C THR A 233 -14.96 17.83 26.78
N GLU A 234 -15.94 18.44 27.47
CA GLU A 234 -16.87 17.72 28.34
C GLU A 234 -17.51 16.54 27.57
N PRO A 235 -17.67 15.37 28.20
CA PRO A 235 -18.20 14.19 27.52
C PRO A 235 -19.60 14.51 26.98
N PRO A 236 -19.83 14.35 25.65
CA PRO A 236 -21.16 14.51 25.07
C PRO A 236 -22.15 13.57 25.78
N MET A 237 -23.35 14.08 26.07
CA MET A 237 -24.42 13.31 26.75
C MET A 237 -24.98 12.13 25.93
N ASP A 238 -24.51 11.92 24.71
CA ASP A 238 -25.08 10.98 23.72
C ASP A 238 -23.94 10.26 22.97
N LEU A 239 -22.98 9.69 23.72
CA LEU A 239 -21.92 8.87 23.14
C LEU A 239 -22.38 7.42 23.00
N ALA A 240 -22.02 6.77 21.90
CA ALA A 240 -22.21 5.35 21.74
C ALA A 240 -21.51 4.57 22.86
N GLU A 241 -22.22 3.61 23.43
CA GLU A 241 -21.70 2.74 24.50
C GLU A 241 -20.76 1.67 23.94
N ARG A 242 -19.94 1.06 24.79
CA ARG A 242 -19.11 -0.07 24.37
C ARG A 242 -19.99 -1.27 24.02
N CYS A 243 -19.56 -2.06 23.04
CA CYS A 243 -20.25 -3.25 22.59
C CYS A 243 -20.73 -4.15 23.75
N ASP A 244 -22.03 -4.37 23.81
CA ASP A 244 -22.66 -5.41 24.61
C ASP A 244 -23.14 -6.54 23.69
N THR A 245 -22.35 -7.60 23.62
CA THR A 245 -22.61 -8.77 22.77
C THR A 245 -23.88 -9.54 23.14
N ALA A 246 -24.43 -9.33 24.35
CA ALA A 246 -25.68 -9.98 24.75
C ALA A 246 -26.91 -9.30 24.12
N ASN A 247 -26.81 -7.99 23.87
CA ASN A 247 -27.89 -7.17 23.32
C ASN A 247 -27.70 -6.85 21.83
N CYS A 248 -26.47 -6.99 21.31
CA CYS A 248 -26.16 -6.84 19.89
C CYS A 248 -26.20 -8.20 19.18
N LEU A 249 -27.34 -8.54 18.58
CA LEU A 249 -27.58 -9.85 17.97
C LEU A 249 -27.90 -9.76 16.48
N LEU A 250 -27.33 -10.68 15.72
CA LEU A 250 -27.62 -10.88 14.30
C LEU A 250 -29.11 -11.22 14.09
N PRO A 251 -29.72 -10.82 12.96
CA PRO A 251 -29.10 -10.12 11.81
C PRO A 251 -29.01 -8.60 11.98
N TYR A 252 -29.56 -8.03 13.05
CA TYR A 252 -29.77 -6.57 13.15
C TYR A 252 -28.58 -5.81 13.69
N CYS A 253 -27.77 -6.45 14.54
CA CYS A 253 -26.61 -5.84 15.17
C CYS A 253 -25.47 -6.85 15.22
N PHE A 254 -24.25 -6.38 14.92
CA PHE A 254 -23.04 -7.15 15.13
C PHE A 254 -21.92 -6.26 15.66
N CYS A 255 -21.38 -6.62 16.80
CA CYS A 255 -20.23 -5.94 17.38
C CYS A 255 -19.36 -6.92 18.16
N SER A 256 -18.11 -6.55 18.37
CA SER A 256 -17.22 -7.19 19.33
C SER A 256 -16.37 -6.15 20.04
N ARG A 257 -15.69 -6.54 21.12
CA ARG A 257 -14.91 -5.59 21.94
C ARG A 257 -13.74 -4.97 21.19
N ASP A 258 -13.11 -5.73 20.31
CA ASP A 258 -11.91 -5.34 19.55
C ASP A 258 -12.09 -5.51 18.03
N GLY A 259 -13.29 -5.87 17.57
CA GLY A 259 -13.61 -6.01 16.15
C GLY A 259 -13.14 -7.32 15.51
N THR A 260 -12.53 -8.24 16.25
CA THR A 260 -11.84 -9.40 15.65
C THR A 260 -12.66 -10.70 15.65
N ILE A 261 -13.80 -10.73 16.35
CA ILE A 261 -14.64 -11.93 16.50
C ILE A 261 -15.30 -12.30 15.17
N ILE A 262 -15.27 -13.59 14.85
CA ILE A 262 -15.94 -14.15 13.67
C ILE A 262 -17.46 -14.21 13.89
N PRO A 263 -18.28 -13.71 12.95
CA PRO A 263 -19.73 -13.81 13.01
C PRO A 263 -20.24 -15.25 13.17
N GLY A 264 -21.26 -15.43 14.00
CA GLY A 264 -21.85 -16.75 14.27
C GLY A 264 -21.00 -17.68 15.12
N GLY A 265 -19.83 -17.24 15.60
CA GLY A 265 -18.94 -18.05 16.44
C GLY A 265 -18.29 -19.22 15.70
N LEU A 266 -18.16 -19.12 14.37
CA LEU A 266 -17.50 -20.11 13.53
C LEU A 266 -16.00 -20.18 13.82
N HIS A 267 -15.43 -21.37 13.64
CA HIS A 267 -13.97 -21.53 13.62
C HIS A 267 -13.40 -20.97 12.30
N PRO A 268 -12.19 -20.37 12.30
CA PRO A 268 -11.57 -19.83 11.09
C PRO A 268 -11.56 -20.81 9.91
N GLU A 269 -11.29 -22.09 10.15
CA GLU A 269 -11.21 -23.14 9.12
C GLU A 269 -12.58 -23.48 8.50
N GLU A 270 -13.67 -23.10 9.16
CA GLU A 270 -15.05 -23.28 8.69
C GLU A 270 -15.61 -22.02 8.04
N THR A 271 -14.94 -20.88 8.19
CA THR A 271 -15.34 -19.57 7.68
C THR A 271 -14.82 -19.37 6.26
N PRO A 272 -15.66 -18.96 5.28
CA PRO A 272 -15.16 -18.61 3.96
C PRO A 272 -14.25 -17.39 4.03
N GLN A 273 -13.18 -17.40 3.26
CA GLN A 273 -12.43 -16.17 3.04
C GLN A 273 -13.14 -15.35 1.95
N MET A 274 -13.76 -14.25 2.35
CA MET A 274 -14.34 -13.30 1.41
C MET A 274 -13.25 -12.37 0.88
N ILE A 275 -13.26 -12.10 -0.42
CA ILE A 275 -12.50 -11.02 -1.05
C ILE A 275 -13.50 -10.00 -1.60
N ILE A 276 -13.36 -8.74 -1.20
CA ILE A 276 -14.23 -7.65 -1.64
C ILE A 276 -13.39 -6.69 -2.48
N MET A 277 -13.43 -6.83 -3.80
CA MET A 277 -12.77 -5.88 -4.70
C MET A 277 -13.63 -4.63 -4.85
N THR A 278 -13.09 -3.46 -4.53
CA THR A 278 -13.80 -2.19 -4.69
C THR A 278 -13.06 -1.24 -5.62
N PHE A 279 -13.81 -0.45 -6.39
CA PHE A 279 -13.25 0.54 -7.30
C PHE A 279 -13.92 1.89 -7.09
N ASP A 280 -13.09 2.91 -6.91
CA ASP A 280 -13.55 4.24 -6.52
C ASP A 280 -13.37 5.23 -7.67
N GLY A 281 -14.25 6.23 -7.73
CA GLY A 281 -14.24 7.29 -8.72
C GLY A 281 -15.11 7.03 -9.96
N ALA A 282 -14.85 7.82 -11.01
CA ALA A 282 -15.66 7.81 -12.23
C ALA A 282 -15.29 6.64 -13.16
N ILE A 283 -16.32 5.96 -13.68
CA ILE A 283 -16.15 4.93 -14.72
C ILE A 283 -16.13 5.60 -16.08
N ASN A 284 -15.12 5.33 -16.89
CA ASN A 284 -14.99 5.87 -18.23
C ASN A 284 -14.06 5.02 -19.09
N HIS A 285 -13.81 5.46 -20.32
CA HIS A 285 -12.96 4.78 -21.29
C HIS A 285 -11.52 4.55 -20.82
N ASN A 286 -11.04 5.25 -19.78
CA ASN A 286 -9.68 5.03 -19.26
C ASN A 286 -9.56 3.78 -18.37
N ASN A 287 -10.67 3.31 -17.79
CA ASN A 287 -10.63 2.25 -16.77
C ASN A 287 -11.58 1.08 -17.02
N PHE A 288 -12.66 1.29 -17.77
CA PHE A 288 -13.69 0.26 -18.01
C PHE A 288 -13.10 -1.05 -18.55
N ASP A 289 -12.25 -0.98 -19.58
CA ASP A 289 -11.63 -2.16 -20.19
C ASP A 289 -10.69 -2.90 -19.23
N HIS A 290 -10.04 -2.18 -18.29
CA HIS A 290 -9.20 -2.80 -17.27
C HIS A 290 -10.06 -3.59 -16.28
N TYR A 291 -11.18 -3.01 -15.84
CA TYR A 291 -12.12 -3.69 -14.93
C TYR A 291 -12.74 -4.93 -15.58
N GLN A 292 -13.10 -4.87 -16.87
CA GLN A 292 -13.62 -6.04 -17.58
C GLN A 292 -12.61 -7.20 -17.67
N LYS A 293 -11.31 -6.92 -17.74
CA LYS A 293 -10.25 -7.96 -17.71
C LYS A 293 -10.08 -8.62 -16.35
N ILE A 294 -10.46 -7.93 -15.27
CA ILE A 294 -10.44 -8.52 -13.92
C ILE A 294 -11.58 -9.53 -13.78
N PHE A 295 -12.78 -9.14 -14.22
CA PHE A 295 -14.03 -9.89 -14.08
C PHE A 295 -14.37 -10.71 -15.33
N THR A 296 -13.37 -11.41 -15.85
CA THR A 296 -13.55 -12.30 -17.00
C THR A 296 -14.47 -13.47 -16.64
N GLN A 297 -15.18 -14.00 -17.64
CA GLN A 297 -16.21 -15.04 -17.43
C GLN A 297 -15.63 -16.41 -17.05
N ASP A 298 -14.32 -16.61 -17.20
CA ASP A 298 -13.62 -17.86 -16.90
C ASP A 298 -13.16 -17.95 -15.43
N ARG A 299 -13.01 -16.81 -14.74
CA ARG A 299 -12.79 -16.80 -13.30
C ARG A 299 -14.14 -16.98 -12.60
N LEU A 300 -14.26 -18.04 -11.82
CA LEU A 300 -15.49 -18.41 -11.11
C LEU A 300 -15.19 -18.67 -9.63
N ASN A 301 -16.13 -18.27 -8.77
CA ASN A 301 -16.17 -18.70 -7.38
C ASN A 301 -16.48 -20.21 -7.27
N PRO A 302 -16.21 -20.86 -6.12
CA PRO A 302 -16.47 -22.28 -5.91
C PRO A 302 -17.94 -22.73 -6.12
N ASN A 303 -18.90 -21.79 -6.11
CA ASN A 303 -20.31 -22.05 -6.43
C ASN A 303 -20.65 -21.89 -7.94
N ASN A 304 -19.63 -21.82 -8.80
CA ASN A 304 -19.72 -21.59 -10.25
C ASN A 304 -20.34 -20.23 -10.65
N CYS A 305 -20.35 -19.26 -9.75
CA CYS A 305 -20.75 -17.90 -10.07
C CYS A 305 -19.54 -17.04 -10.46
N PRO A 306 -19.67 -16.12 -11.42
CA PRO A 306 -18.56 -15.23 -11.77
C PRO A 306 -18.22 -14.30 -10.61
N LEU A 307 -16.97 -13.82 -10.59
CA LEU A 307 -16.50 -12.87 -9.60
C LEU A 307 -17.31 -11.57 -9.68
N ARG A 308 -17.54 -10.95 -8.53
CA ARG A 308 -18.23 -9.66 -8.42
C ARG A 308 -17.42 -8.70 -7.58
N GLY A 309 -17.41 -7.43 -7.96
CA GLY A 309 -16.88 -6.32 -7.17
C GLY A 309 -17.94 -5.25 -6.91
N THR A 310 -17.54 -4.25 -6.12
CA THR A 310 -18.36 -3.09 -5.75
C THR A 310 -17.73 -1.81 -6.29
N PHE A 311 -18.52 -0.97 -6.95
CA PHE A 311 -18.05 0.27 -7.56
C PHE A 311 -18.65 1.48 -6.83
N PHE A 312 -17.82 2.27 -6.16
CA PHE A 312 -18.22 3.54 -5.53
C PHE A 312 -18.08 4.66 -6.55
N ILE A 313 -19.22 5.06 -7.13
CA ILE A 313 -19.23 5.93 -8.31
C ILE A 313 -19.20 7.41 -7.90
N SER A 314 -18.26 8.16 -8.48
CA SER A 314 -18.27 9.63 -8.49
C SER A 314 -18.87 10.20 -9.79
N HIS A 315 -19.49 11.38 -9.74
CA HIS A 315 -20.21 11.92 -10.91
C HIS A 315 -19.30 12.45 -12.04
N GLU A 316 -18.34 13.34 -11.71
CA GLU A 316 -17.64 14.10 -12.75
C GLU A 316 -16.87 13.16 -13.71
N TYR A 317 -17.06 13.35 -15.02
CA TYR A 317 -16.47 12.52 -16.10
C TYR A 317 -16.92 11.06 -16.16
N CYS A 318 -18.03 10.70 -15.51
CA CYS A 318 -18.56 9.35 -15.53
C CYS A 318 -19.35 9.02 -16.81
N ASN A 319 -19.20 7.79 -17.30
CA ASN A 319 -19.94 7.20 -18.40
C ASN A 319 -21.05 6.30 -17.84
N TYR A 320 -22.29 6.79 -17.85
CA TYR A 320 -23.43 6.10 -17.25
C TYR A 320 -23.91 4.88 -18.05
N ASN A 321 -23.58 4.80 -19.35
CA ASN A 321 -23.78 3.57 -20.13
C ASN A 321 -22.87 2.44 -19.64
N MET A 322 -21.60 2.75 -19.36
CA MET A 322 -20.63 1.80 -18.79
C MET A 322 -21.01 1.38 -17.36
N VAL A 323 -21.45 2.33 -16.53
CA VAL A 323 -21.96 2.02 -15.17
C VAL A 323 -23.17 1.08 -15.25
N GLN A 324 -24.11 1.32 -16.18
CA GLN A 324 -25.24 0.42 -16.40
C GLN A 324 -24.77 -0.98 -16.85
N SER A 325 -23.71 -1.08 -17.67
CA SER A 325 -23.12 -2.36 -18.05
C SER A 325 -22.62 -3.13 -16.83
N LEU A 326 -21.84 -2.49 -15.94
CA LEU A 326 -21.31 -3.13 -14.74
C LEU A 326 -22.45 -3.62 -13.82
N ALA A 327 -23.48 -2.79 -13.64
CA ALA A 327 -24.65 -3.15 -12.86
C ALA A 327 -25.42 -4.33 -13.49
N HIS A 328 -25.59 -4.33 -14.81
CA HIS A 328 -26.24 -5.43 -15.55
C HIS A 328 -25.48 -6.75 -15.41
N ASP A 329 -24.14 -6.68 -15.38
CA ASP A 329 -23.28 -7.85 -15.17
C ASP A 329 -23.34 -8.38 -13.72
N GLY A 330 -24.03 -7.68 -12.81
CA GLY A 330 -24.28 -8.10 -11.44
C GLY A 330 -23.26 -7.55 -10.43
N HIS A 331 -22.43 -6.59 -10.83
CA HIS A 331 -21.60 -5.84 -9.90
C HIS A 331 -22.45 -4.90 -9.05
N GLU A 332 -21.99 -4.64 -7.83
CA GLU A 332 -22.66 -3.69 -6.95
C GLU A 332 -22.27 -2.26 -7.31
N ILE A 333 -23.26 -1.38 -7.38
CA ILE A 333 -23.06 0.06 -7.58
C ILE A 333 -23.42 0.79 -6.29
N ALA A 334 -22.46 1.51 -5.75
CA ALA A 334 -22.55 2.32 -4.54
C ALA A 334 -22.23 3.78 -4.85
N THR A 335 -22.55 4.70 -3.94
CA THR A 335 -22.24 6.12 -4.12
C THR A 335 -20.90 6.50 -3.51
N GLU A 336 -20.09 7.26 -4.24
CA GLU A 336 -19.05 8.07 -3.63
C GLU A 336 -19.60 9.48 -3.38
N THR A 337 -19.46 10.43 -4.32
CA THR A 337 -20.10 11.77 -4.24
C THR A 337 -20.31 12.37 -5.63
N ILE A 338 -21.05 13.47 -5.74
CA ILE A 338 -21.13 14.23 -6.99
C ILE A 338 -19.80 14.94 -7.25
N SER A 339 -19.34 15.73 -6.27
CA SER A 339 -18.28 16.71 -6.51
C SER A 339 -16.89 16.31 -6.03
N LEU A 340 -16.76 15.24 -5.22
CA LEU A 340 -15.54 14.90 -4.49
C LEU A 340 -14.99 16.11 -3.69
N GLN A 341 -15.88 16.96 -3.18
CA GLN A 341 -15.49 18.17 -2.46
C GLN A 341 -14.64 17.83 -1.22
N LYS A 342 -13.63 18.66 -0.97
CA LYS A 342 -12.77 18.56 0.21
C LYS A 342 -13.44 19.22 1.39
N GLY A 343 -13.22 18.67 2.58
CA GLY A 343 -13.82 19.21 3.79
C GLY A 343 -15.28 18.82 3.96
N LEU A 344 -15.80 17.86 3.17
CA LEU A 344 -17.15 17.32 3.33
C LEU A 344 -17.35 16.77 4.76
N GLU A 345 -16.27 16.26 5.36
CA GLU A 345 -16.23 15.72 6.72
C GLU A 345 -16.74 16.70 7.80
N ASP A 346 -16.65 18.01 7.55
CA ASP A 346 -17.05 19.07 8.47
C ASP A 346 -18.28 19.86 7.96
N LYS A 347 -18.95 19.40 6.90
CA LYS A 347 -20.17 20.01 6.36
C LYS A 347 -21.45 19.57 7.08
N GLY A 348 -22.52 20.33 6.85
CA GLY A 348 -23.83 20.09 7.42
C GLY A 348 -24.63 19.00 6.71
N TYR A 349 -25.79 18.70 7.27
CA TYR A 349 -26.68 17.64 6.81
C TYR A 349 -27.08 17.84 5.34
N GLU A 350 -27.49 19.05 4.95
CA GLU A 350 -27.93 19.37 3.59
C GLU A 350 -26.83 19.15 2.54
N GLU A 351 -25.57 19.45 2.87
CA GLU A 351 -24.46 19.18 1.95
C GLU A 351 -24.22 17.68 1.75
N TRP A 352 -24.27 16.89 2.84
CA TRP A 352 -24.16 15.42 2.75
C TRP A 352 -25.33 14.82 1.95
N VAL A 353 -26.54 15.33 2.14
CA VAL A 353 -27.72 14.93 1.37
C VAL A 353 -27.53 15.26 -0.10
N GLY A 354 -27.11 16.49 -0.43
CA GLY A 354 -26.88 16.92 -1.80
C GLY A 354 -25.84 16.06 -2.54
N GLU A 355 -24.76 15.67 -1.86
CA GLU A 355 -23.72 14.82 -2.43
C GLU A 355 -24.18 13.36 -2.58
N MET A 356 -24.66 12.74 -1.51
CA MET A 356 -24.93 11.30 -1.48
C MET A 356 -26.25 10.96 -2.17
N ILE A 357 -27.31 11.70 -1.85
CA ILE A 357 -28.65 11.43 -2.41
C ILE A 357 -28.74 11.97 -3.83
N GLY A 358 -28.09 13.10 -4.11
CA GLY A 358 -27.94 13.57 -5.48
C GLY A 358 -27.22 12.56 -6.36
N MET A 359 -26.12 11.97 -5.89
CA MET A 359 -25.41 10.93 -6.66
C MET A 359 -26.29 9.71 -6.91
N ARG A 360 -27.06 9.27 -5.90
CA ARG A 360 -28.03 8.17 -6.03
C ARG A 360 -29.11 8.47 -7.08
N GLU A 361 -29.64 9.69 -7.13
CA GLU A 361 -30.62 10.10 -8.15
C GLU A 361 -30.01 10.23 -9.55
N ILE A 362 -28.76 10.69 -9.68
CA ILE A 362 -28.02 10.69 -10.95
C ILE A 362 -27.87 9.25 -11.49
N LEU A 363 -27.44 8.30 -10.66
CA LEU A 363 -27.32 6.88 -11.05
C LEU A 363 -28.66 6.31 -11.50
N LYS A 364 -29.72 6.59 -10.75
CA LYS A 364 -31.07 6.15 -11.09
C LYS A 364 -31.52 6.68 -12.44
N HIS A 365 -31.31 7.97 -12.69
CA HIS A 365 -31.76 8.58 -13.92
C HIS A 365 -30.93 8.09 -15.12
N PHE A 366 -29.60 8.23 -15.05
CA PHE A 366 -28.71 8.07 -16.19
C PHE A 366 -28.16 6.65 -16.41
N SER A 367 -28.18 5.78 -15.39
CA SER A 367 -27.81 4.35 -15.51
C SER A 367 -28.97 3.39 -15.31
N ASN A 368 -30.19 3.89 -15.05
CA ASN A 368 -31.38 3.06 -14.87
C ASN A 368 -31.25 2.04 -13.72
N ILE A 369 -30.53 2.41 -12.65
CA ILE A 369 -30.35 1.59 -11.45
C ILE A 369 -31.40 2.00 -10.40
N SER A 370 -32.02 1.05 -9.70
CA SER A 370 -32.99 1.43 -8.68
C SER A 370 -32.31 2.10 -7.49
N THR A 371 -32.92 3.14 -6.91
CA THR A 371 -32.39 3.78 -5.70
C THR A 371 -32.34 2.84 -4.50
N GLY A 372 -33.20 1.82 -4.47
CA GLY A 372 -33.20 0.79 -3.44
C GLY A 372 -32.10 -0.27 -3.61
N GLU A 373 -31.40 -0.28 -4.74
CA GLU A 373 -30.25 -1.16 -5.00
C GLU A 373 -28.92 -0.48 -4.65
N VAL A 374 -28.90 0.86 -4.63
CA VAL A 374 -27.72 1.66 -4.27
C VAL A 374 -27.70 1.90 -2.76
N VAL A 375 -27.31 0.87 -2.03
CA VAL A 375 -27.41 0.80 -0.55
C VAL A 375 -26.11 1.08 0.20
N GLY A 376 -24.99 1.15 -0.53
CA GLY A 376 -23.67 1.42 0.02
C GLY A 376 -23.17 2.81 -0.33
N MET A 377 -22.32 3.36 0.54
CA MET A 377 -21.58 4.56 0.21
C MET A 377 -20.16 4.59 0.79
N ARG A 378 -19.35 5.47 0.20
CA ARG A 378 -18.00 5.79 0.67
C ARG A 378 -17.77 7.30 0.61
N ALA A 379 -17.34 7.86 1.72
CA ALA A 379 -16.96 9.25 1.84
C ALA A 379 -15.68 9.53 1.05
N PRO A 380 -15.58 10.69 0.39
CA PRO A 380 -14.42 11.02 -0.42
C PRO A 380 -13.17 11.09 0.48
N TYR A 381 -12.05 10.59 -0.05
CA TYR A 381 -10.74 10.59 0.62
C TYR A 381 -10.68 9.80 1.95
N LEU A 382 -11.64 8.88 2.19
CA LEU A 382 -11.77 8.12 3.44
C LEU A 382 -11.84 9.02 4.68
N LYS A 383 -12.61 10.11 4.56
CA LYS A 383 -12.88 11.04 5.65
C LYS A 383 -14.37 11.02 6.01
N PRO A 384 -14.76 10.20 6.98
CA PRO A 384 -16.15 10.16 7.43
C PRO A 384 -16.63 11.51 7.96
N GLY A 385 -17.92 11.81 7.83
CA GLY A 385 -18.57 13.07 8.19
C GLY A 385 -19.13 13.12 9.60
N ARG A 386 -18.35 12.67 10.59
CA ARG A 386 -18.72 12.67 12.01
C ARG A 386 -20.08 12.01 12.20
N ASN A 387 -20.98 12.60 12.97
CA ASN A 387 -22.35 12.10 13.12
C ASN A 387 -23.27 12.51 11.97
N THR A 388 -22.93 13.55 11.22
CA THR A 388 -23.77 14.13 10.17
C THR A 388 -23.97 13.16 9.01
N GLN A 389 -22.87 12.54 8.54
CA GLN A 389 -22.92 11.52 7.49
C GLN A 389 -23.90 10.41 7.86
N TYR A 390 -23.69 9.76 9.00
CA TYR A 390 -24.47 8.58 9.39
C TYR A 390 -25.93 8.89 9.69
N LYS A 391 -26.25 10.15 10.06
CA LYS A 391 -27.65 10.59 10.12
C LYS A 391 -28.30 10.61 8.73
N VAL A 392 -27.57 11.06 7.70
CA VAL A 392 -28.04 10.98 6.30
C VAL A 392 -28.22 9.52 5.86
N LEU A 393 -27.29 8.62 6.22
CA LEU A 393 -27.44 7.20 5.89
C LEU A 393 -28.72 6.61 6.50
N GLU A 394 -28.95 6.85 7.79
CA GLU A 394 -30.14 6.40 8.52
C GLU A 394 -31.42 6.92 7.87
N ASP A 395 -31.53 8.23 7.64
CA ASP A 395 -32.75 8.86 7.13
C ASP A 395 -33.08 8.40 5.70
N PHE A 396 -32.07 8.21 4.85
CA PHE A 396 -32.23 7.82 3.45
C PHE A 396 -32.08 6.32 3.19
N GLY A 397 -31.95 5.50 4.23
CA GLY A 397 -31.94 4.04 4.12
C GLY A 397 -30.74 3.48 3.35
N TYR A 398 -29.55 4.07 3.52
CA TYR A 398 -28.32 3.33 3.23
C TYR A 398 -28.18 2.18 4.24
N ILE A 399 -27.63 1.06 3.80
CA ILE A 399 -27.37 -0.11 4.64
C ILE A 399 -25.98 -0.01 5.25
N TYR A 400 -25.01 0.49 4.50
CA TYR A 400 -23.63 0.52 4.96
C TYR A 400 -22.83 1.73 4.48
N ASP A 401 -21.82 2.05 5.28
CA ASP A 401 -20.69 2.89 4.96
C ASP A 401 -19.43 2.03 4.81
N SER A 402 -18.50 2.50 3.98
CA SER A 402 -17.14 1.94 3.91
C SER A 402 -16.15 3.08 3.80
N SER A 403 -16.04 3.88 4.86
CA SER A 403 -15.20 5.08 4.88
C SER A 403 -14.16 5.07 5.98
N ILE A 404 -14.31 4.20 6.97
CA ILE A 404 -13.46 4.20 8.16
C ILE A 404 -12.23 3.31 7.90
N GLY A 405 -11.07 3.97 7.76
CA GLY A 405 -9.78 3.29 7.68
C GLY A 405 -9.25 2.84 9.05
N ILE A 406 -8.63 1.66 9.07
CA ILE A 406 -8.00 1.07 10.26
C ILE A 406 -6.48 1.09 10.09
N SER A 407 -5.76 1.38 11.17
CA SER A 407 -4.30 1.22 11.20
C SER A 407 -3.86 -0.23 10.96
N PRO A 408 -2.59 -0.46 10.59
CA PRO A 408 -2.05 -1.81 10.47
C PRO A 408 -2.24 -2.62 11.76
N LEU A 409 -3.02 -3.68 11.67
CA LEU A 409 -3.23 -4.64 12.74
C LEU A 409 -2.85 -6.04 12.26
N LYS A 410 -2.32 -6.86 13.16
CA LYS A 410 -1.99 -8.26 12.85
C LYS A 410 -3.24 -9.09 12.58
N VAL A 411 -4.29 -8.86 13.38
CA VAL A 411 -5.60 -9.49 13.22
C VAL A 411 -6.54 -8.45 12.61
N PRO A 412 -7.04 -8.68 11.38
CA PRO A 412 -7.94 -7.73 10.74
C PRO A 412 -9.31 -7.65 11.43
N ILE A 413 -9.98 -6.52 11.26
CA ILE A 413 -11.29 -6.22 11.86
C ILE A 413 -12.40 -6.66 10.91
N TRP A 414 -13.40 -7.34 11.46
CA TRP A 414 -14.64 -7.69 10.77
C TRP A 414 -15.58 -6.48 10.64
N PRO A 415 -16.46 -6.43 9.61
CA PRO A 415 -17.54 -5.45 9.56
C PRO A 415 -18.38 -5.48 10.84
N TYR A 416 -18.88 -4.32 11.25
CA TYR A 416 -19.66 -4.15 12.48
C TYR A 416 -20.78 -3.13 12.27
N THR A 417 -21.80 -3.16 13.12
CA THR A 417 -22.84 -2.13 13.11
C THR A 417 -22.51 -0.97 14.05
N LEU A 418 -23.04 0.20 13.73
CA LEU A 418 -22.84 1.43 14.50
C LEU A 418 -23.85 1.61 15.63
N ASP A 419 -24.55 0.55 16.04
CA ASP A 419 -25.36 0.52 17.27
C ASP A 419 -24.52 0.82 18.53
N TYR A 420 -23.26 0.39 18.50
CA TYR A 420 -22.28 0.57 19.58
C TYR A 420 -21.04 1.31 19.09
N LYS A 421 -20.21 1.71 20.05
CA LYS A 421 -18.93 2.38 19.81
C LYS A 421 -18.02 1.53 18.93
N ILE A 422 -17.41 2.20 17.95
CA ILE A 422 -16.38 1.66 17.06
C ILE A 422 -15.28 0.92 17.87
N PRO A 423 -14.90 -0.32 17.48
CA PRO A 423 -14.02 -1.17 18.29
C PRO A 423 -12.52 -0.88 18.13
N HIS A 424 -12.14 0.12 17.34
CA HIS A 424 -10.76 0.50 17.08
C HIS A 424 -10.57 2.03 17.12
N GLU A 425 -9.32 2.48 17.01
CA GLU A 425 -8.99 3.90 16.97
C GLU A 425 -9.50 4.55 15.68
N CYS A 426 -10.09 5.75 15.79
CA CYS A 426 -10.46 6.58 14.65
C CYS A 426 -9.28 7.45 14.21
N LYS A 427 -8.49 7.00 13.23
CA LYS A 427 -7.36 7.80 12.71
C LYS A 427 -7.78 9.03 11.90
N ALA A 428 -8.91 8.97 11.21
CA ALA A 428 -9.43 10.11 10.45
C ALA A 428 -9.77 11.31 11.36
N GLY A 429 -10.06 11.08 12.65
CA GLY A 429 -10.51 12.11 13.60
C GLY A 429 -11.94 12.60 13.36
N THR A 430 -12.65 11.99 12.42
CA THR A 430 -13.98 12.41 11.95
C THR A 430 -14.98 11.25 11.92
N CYS A 431 -14.71 10.15 12.63
CA CYS A 431 -15.65 9.03 12.77
C CYS A 431 -16.88 9.42 13.61
N PRO A 432 -17.99 8.66 13.50
CA PRO A 432 -19.17 8.90 14.31
C PRO A 432 -18.89 8.61 15.78
N THR A 433 -19.54 9.37 16.65
CA THR A 433 -19.45 9.22 18.11
C THR A 433 -20.77 8.80 18.74
N LYS A 434 -21.88 8.95 18.02
CA LYS A 434 -23.24 8.51 18.39
C LYS A 434 -23.53 7.12 17.85
N SER A 435 -24.58 6.51 18.39
CA SER A 435 -25.13 5.26 17.85
C SER A 435 -26.02 5.52 16.64
N PHE A 436 -25.85 4.72 15.60
CA PHE A 436 -26.67 4.69 14.37
C PHE A 436 -27.11 3.25 14.13
N GLN A 437 -28.31 2.93 14.61
CA GLN A 437 -28.76 1.53 14.71
C GLN A 437 -28.91 0.89 13.34
N GLY A 438 -28.36 -0.31 13.17
CA GLY A 438 -28.47 -1.09 11.95
C GLY A 438 -27.66 -0.57 10.75
N ILE A 439 -26.96 0.55 10.87
CA ILE A 439 -26.00 1.00 9.85
C ILE A 439 -24.71 0.19 10.02
N TRP A 440 -24.31 -0.49 8.96
CA TRP A 440 -23.07 -1.27 8.92
C TRP A 440 -21.89 -0.39 8.52
N GLU A 441 -20.74 -0.63 9.13
CA GLU A 441 -19.44 -0.20 8.64
C GLU A 441 -18.71 -1.40 8.05
N LEU A 442 -18.25 -1.29 6.81
CA LEU A 442 -17.24 -2.17 6.23
C LEU A 442 -15.89 -1.44 6.31
N PRO A 443 -15.10 -1.72 7.36
CA PRO A 443 -13.93 -0.92 7.62
C PRO A 443 -12.78 -1.30 6.67
N LEU A 444 -11.96 -0.32 6.31
CA LEU A 444 -10.80 -0.53 5.44
C LEU A 444 -9.58 -0.90 6.29
N ASN A 445 -9.35 -2.20 6.45
CA ASN A 445 -8.13 -2.71 7.06
C ASN A 445 -6.90 -2.31 6.23
N ALA A 446 -5.95 -1.57 6.81
CA ALA A 446 -4.74 -1.19 6.07
C ALA A 446 -3.97 -2.44 5.59
N HIS A 447 -3.56 -2.40 4.33
CA HIS A 447 -2.69 -3.38 3.70
C HIS A 447 -1.24 -3.14 4.10
N TYR A 448 -0.51 -4.21 4.42
CA TYR A 448 0.92 -4.22 4.68
C TYR A 448 1.44 -5.65 4.77
N VAL A 449 2.75 -5.81 4.59
CA VAL A 449 3.50 -7.07 4.80
C VAL A 449 4.37 -6.97 6.06
N GLU A 450 4.82 -8.09 6.62
CA GLU A 450 5.56 -8.10 7.91
C GLU A 450 6.87 -7.30 7.82
N SER A 451 7.52 -7.33 6.66
CA SER A 451 8.72 -6.53 6.38
C SER A 451 8.45 -5.01 6.31
N TYR A 452 7.17 -4.61 6.30
CA TYR A 452 6.68 -3.29 5.95
C TYR A 452 7.09 -2.81 4.55
N GLU A 453 7.61 -3.68 3.69
CA GLU A 453 7.90 -3.32 2.30
C GLU A 453 6.64 -2.79 1.58
N GLY A 454 6.79 -1.70 0.82
CA GLY A 454 5.64 -0.98 0.24
C GLY A 454 4.88 -0.06 1.20
N GLY A 455 5.21 -0.08 2.50
CA GLY A 455 4.55 0.71 3.54
C GLY A 455 3.20 0.13 3.95
N HIS A 456 2.37 0.97 4.58
CA HIS A 456 0.97 0.64 4.86
C HIS A 456 0.03 1.55 4.09
N CYS A 457 -1.15 1.05 3.73
CA CYS A 457 -2.01 1.73 2.77
C CYS A 457 -3.47 1.27 2.93
N PRO A 458 -4.46 2.19 3.02
CA PRO A 458 -5.86 1.81 2.96
C PRO A 458 -6.32 1.49 1.53
N TYR A 459 -5.73 2.13 0.51
CA TYR A 459 -5.91 1.79 -0.91
C TYR A 459 -4.68 1.09 -1.48
N LEU A 460 -4.88 0.08 -2.32
CA LEU A 460 -3.75 -0.66 -2.92
C LEU A 460 -2.88 0.23 -3.81
N ASP A 461 -3.46 1.21 -4.52
CA ASP A 461 -2.69 2.17 -5.33
C ASP A 461 -1.87 3.19 -4.50
N GLN A 462 -2.09 3.25 -3.19
CA GLN A 462 -1.29 4.05 -2.26
C GLN A 462 -0.10 3.30 -1.67
N CYS A 463 -0.06 1.97 -1.82
CA CYS A 463 1.10 1.16 -1.45
C CYS A 463 2.26 1.47 -2.41
N VAL A 464 3.48 1.56 -1.88
CA VAL A 464 4.67 1.92 -2.66
C VAL A 464 5.23 0.68 -3.37
N LEU A 465 4.49 0.21 -4.39
CA LEU A 465 4.81 -1.00 -5.17
C LEU A 465 5.28 -0.70 -6.60
N HIS A 466 5.45 0.58 -6.96
CA HIS A 466 5.68 1.00 -8.35
C HIS A 466 7.05 0.63 -8.93
N ASN A 467 8.00 0.20 -8.10
CA ASN A 467 9.31 -0.28 -8.55
C ASN A 467 9.40 -1.80 -8.60
N HIS A 468 8.33 -2.49 -8.16
CA HIS A 468 8.26 -3.93 -8.09
C HIS A 468 7.90 -4.52 -9.45
N ASP A 469 8.46 -5.69 -9.74
CA ASP A 469 8.07 -6.47 -10.91
C ASP A 469 6.77 -7.27 -10.65
N PRO A 470 6.13 -7.85 -11.69
CA PRO A 470 4.88 -8.58 -11.50
C PRO A 470 4.93 -9.79 -10.57
N GLU A 471 6.07 -10.45 -10.38
CA GLU A 471 6.20 -11.54 -9.38
C GLU A 471 6.23 -10.96 -7.97
N GLU A 472 6.99 -9.89 -7.76
CA GLU A 472 7.09 -9.26 -6.44
C GLU A 472 5.76 -8.66 -5.98
N VAL A 473 5.00 -8.05 -6.89
CA VAL A 473 3.62 -7.59 -6.61
C VAL A 473 2.72 -8.77 -6.24
N PHE A 474 2.85 -9.90 -6.93
CA PHE A 474 2.08 -11.11 -6.63
C PHE A 474 2.42 -11.65 -5.23
N ASP A 475 3.71 -11.78 -4.91
CA ASP A 475 4.20 -12.25 -3.61
C ASP A 475 3.72 -11.34 -2.49
N TRP A 476 3.77 -10.02 -2.69
CA TRP A 476 3.27 -9.03 -1.73
C TRP A 476 1.76 -9.18 -1.47
N LEU A 477 0.95 -9.30 -2.53
CA LEU A 477 -0.50 -9.51 -2.41
C LEU A 477 -0.83 -10.84 -1.73
N GLN A 478 -0.05 -11.89 -2.01
CA GLN A 478 -0.22 -13.20 -1.37
C GLN A 478 0.10 -13.14 0.13
N GLU A 479 1.18 -12.47 0.54
CA GLU A 479 1.53 -12.30 1.96
C GLU A 479 0.46 -11.51 2.70
N ASP A 480 0.02 -10.37 2.14
CA ASP A 480 -1.03 -9.56 2.75
C ASP A 480 -2.37 -10.31 2.80
N PHE A 481 -2.73 -11.12 1.80
CA PHE A 481 -3.89 -12.01 1.84
C PHE A 481 -3.78 -13.08 2.95
N ASN A 482 -2.61 -13.70 3.11
CA ASN A 482 -2.39 -14.75 4.12
C ASN A 482 -2.59 -14.22 5.54
N ARG A 483 -2.34 -12.93 5.79
CA ARG A 483 -2.67 -12.27 7.07
C ARG A 483 -4.15 -12.38 7.44
N TYR A 484 -5.06 -12.41 6.46
CA TYR A 484 -6.50 -12.60 6.68
C TYR A 484 -6.82 -14.09 6.75
N TYR A 485 -6.35 -14.84 5.75
CA TYR A 485 -6.68 -16.24 5.52
C TYR A 485 -6.26 -17.19 6.65
N GLU A 486 -5.08 -16.92 7.25
CA GLU A 486 -4.50 -17.73 8.34
C GLU A 486 -4.88 -17.24 9.75
N GLN A 487 -5.57 -16.10 9.87
CA GLN A 487 -5.99 -15.51 11.14
C GLN A 487 -7.49 -15.74 11.39
N ASN A 488 -8.28 -14.68 11.30
CA ASN A 488 -9.71 -14.70 11.63
C ASN A 488 -10.61 -14.64 10.40
N ARG A 489 -10.06 -14.70 9.18
CA ARG A 489 -10.78 -14.69 7.90
C ARG A 489 -11.76 -13.53 7.72
N ALA A 490 -11.47 -12.38 8.35
CA ALA A 490 -12.19 -11.15 8.04
C ALA A 490 -12.15 -10.87 6.53
N PRO A 491 -13.17 -10.20 5.96
CA PRO A 491 -13.20 -9.91 4.53
C PRO A 491 -11.94 -9.17 4.09
N TYR A 492 -11.25 -9.75 3.11
CA TYR A 492 -10.08 -9.14 2.48
C TYR A 492 -10.57 -8.13 1.44
N MET A 493 -10.76 -6.88 1.86
CA MET A 493 -11.14 -5.81 0.94
C MET A 493 -9.93 -5.35 0.15
N MET A 494 -10.06 -5.25 -1.17
CA MET A 494 -9.03 -4.74 -2.09
C MET A 494 -9.58 -3.48 -2.79
N PRO A 495 -9.37 -2.29 -2.22
CA PRO A 495 -9.88 -1.05 -2.77
C PRO A 495 -8.87 -0.40 -3.72
N PHE A 496 -9.33 -0.02 -4.91
CA PHE A 496 -8.51 0.51 -5.99
C PHE A 496 -9.06 1.83 -6.55
N HIS A 497 -8.14 2.71 -6.94
CA HIS A 497 -8.41 3.73 -7.96
C HIS A 497 -7.86 3.33 -9.34
N THR A 498 -8.24 4.09 -10.36
CA THR A 498 -7.71 3.96 -11.74
C THR A 498 -6.18 3.98 -11.81
N ASN A 499 -5.49 4.61 -10.83
CA ASN A 499 -4.04 4.73 -10.78
C ASN A 499 -3.33 3.36 -10.76
N TRP A 500 -3.90 2.35 -10.10
CA TRP A 500 -3.34 0.99 -10.08
C TRP A 500 -3.16 0.44 -11.50
N PHE A 501 -4.16 0.69 -12.36
CA PHE A 501 -4.25 0.15 -13.72
C PHE A 501 -3.44 0.95 -14.74
N GLN A 502 -2.86 2.09 -14.34
CA GLN A 502 -1.94 2.84 -15.18
C GLN A 502 -0.53 2.22 -15.21
N ILE A 503 -0.22 1.35 -14.24
CA ILE A 503 1.07 0.67 -14.13
C ILE A 503 0.89 -0.80 -14.52
N LYS A 504 1.52 -1.21 -15.62
CA LYS A 504 1.33 -2.54 -16.21
C LYS A 504 1.82 -3.66 -15.29
N GLU A 505 2.86 -3.39 -14.52
CA GLU A 505 3.47 -4.32 -13.59
C GLU A 505 2.50 -4.66 -12.45
N LEU A 506 1.81 -3.64 -11.91
CA LEU A 506 0.78 -3.80 -10.89
C LEU A 506 -0.45 -4.57 -11.42
N GLU A 507 -0.94 -4.22 -12.61
CA GLU A 507 -2.05 -4.94 -13.26
C GLU A 507 -1.71 -6.42 -13.49
N ARG A 508 -0.48 -6.72 -13.94
CA ARG A 508 -0.02 -8.10 -14.16
C ARG A 508 0.15 -8.88 -12.86
N GLY A 509 0.72 -8.27 -11.82
CA GLY A 509 0.84 -8.88 -10.50
C GLY A 509 -0.53 -9.20 -9.90
N LEU A 510 -1.49 -8.26 -10.01
CA LEU A 510 -2.88 -8.50 -9.62
C LEU A 510 -3.49 -9.66 -10.41
N SER A 511 -3.30 -9.73 -11.73
CA SER A 511 -3.82 -10.85 -12.53
C SER A 511 -3.29 -12.20 -12.05
N LYS A 512 -1.99 -12.29 -11.73
CA LYS A 512 -1.41 -13.53 -11.16
C LYS A 512 -2.01 -13.88 -9.81
N PHE A 513 -2.20 -12.88 -8.95
CA PHE A 513 -2.85 -13.06 -7.66
C PHE A 513 -4.26 -13.62 -7.83
N LEU A 514 -5.05 -13.05 -8.75
CA LEU A 514 -6.40 -13.53 -9.05
C LEU A 514 -6.39 -14.96 -9.58
N ASP A 515 -5.48 -15.29 -10.52
CA ASP A 515 -5.38 -16.64 -11.10
C ASP A 515 -4.96 -17.68 -10.06
N TRP A 516 -4.14 -17.31 -9.08
CA TRP A 516 -3.76 -18.17 -7.96
C TRP A 516 -4.91 -18.33 -6.96
N VAL A 517 -5.48 -17.22 -6.49
CA VAL A 517 -6.41 -17.25 -5.34
C VAL A 517 -7.74 -17.90 -5.68
N VAL A 518 -8.19 -17.84 -6.94
CA VAL A 518 -9.39 -18.58 -7.40
C VAL A 518 -9.21 -20.10 -7.39
N THR A 519 -7.98 -20.62 -7.26
CA THR A 519 -7.74 -22.06 -7.10
C THR A 519 -8.05 -22.56 -5.69
N LEU A 520 -8.20 -21.65 -4.71
CA LEU A 520 -8.52 -21.99 -3.33
C LEU A 520 -10.02 -22.29 -3.19
N PRO A 521 -10.42 -23.47 -2.66
CA PRO A 521 -11.80 -23.95 -2.69
C PRO A 521 -12.74 -23.25 -1.70
N ASP A 522 -12.19 -22.46 -0.77
CA ASP A 522 -12.89 -21.78 0.32
C ASP A 522 -12.82 -20.25 0.24
N VAL A 523 -12.36 -19.72 -0.90
CA VAL A 523 -12.29 -18.27 -1.18
C VAL A 523 -13.43 -17.85 -2.10
N TYR A 524 -14.08 -16.73 -1.79
CA TYR A 524 -15.18 -16.18 -2.57
C TYR A 524 -14.99 -14.68 -2.83
N PHE A 525 -15.02 -14.28 -4.10
CA PHE A 525 -15.13 -12.88 -4.51
C PHE A 525 -16.59 -12.46 -4.50
N VAL A 526 -16.92 -11.55 -3.58
CA VAL A 526 -18.28 -11.10 -3.33
C VAL A 526 -18.34 -9.59 -3.30
N THR A 527 -19.52 -9.04 -3.61
CA THR A 527 -19.76 -7.62 -3.39
C THR A 527 -19.84 -7.30 -1.89
N ALA A 528 -19.71 -6.03 -1.51
CA ALA A 528 -19.91 -5.56 -0.15
C ALA A 528 -21.27 -5.98 0.43
N THR A 529 -22.37 -5.81 -0.31
CA THR A 529 -23.70 -6.26 0.10
C THR A 529 -23.79 -7.77 0.27
N GLN A 530 -23.14 -8.56 -0.61
CA GLN A 530 -23.10 -10.02 -0.48
C GLN A 530 -22.30 -10.45 0.76
N ALA A 531 -21.19 -9.78 1.07
CA ALA A 531 -20.44 -10.01 2.30
C ALA A 531 -21.32 -9.75 3.53
N LEU A 532 -22.02 -8.61 3.58
CA LEU A 532 -22.97 -8.30 4.66
C LEU A 532 -24.14 -9.29 4.73
N THR A 533 -24.61 -9.80 3.59
CA THR A 533 -25.64 -10.85 3.57
C THR A 533 -25.15 -12.13 4.25
N TRP A 534 -23.87 -12.49 4.09
CA TRP A 534 -23.28 -13.58 4.86
C TRP A 534 -23.09 -13.20 6.33
N MET A 535 -22.67 -11.96 6.64
CA MET A 535 -22.53 -11.49 8.03
C MET A 535 -23.83 -11.62 8.83
N THR A 536 -24.95 -11.32 8.19
CA THR A 536 -26.29 -11.36 8.82
C THR A 536 -26.84 -12.77 9.03
N ASP A 537 -26.39 -13.74 8.23
CA ASP A 537 -26.70 -15.17 8.41
C ASP A 537 -25.47 -16.06 8.15
N PRO A 538 -24.48 -16.08 9.08
CA PRO A 538 -23.20 -16.74 8.86
C PRO A 538 -23.36 -18.24 8.61
N LYS A 539 -22.83 -18.71 7.48
CA LYS A 539 -22.82 -20.13 7.10
C LYS A 539 -21.39 -20.66 6.98
N PRO A 540 -21.14 -21.90 7.45
CA PRO A 540 -19.86 -22.56 7.22
C PRO A 540 -19.66 -22.87 5.73
N ILE A 541 -18.41 -22.98 5.28
CA ILE A 541 -18.02 -23.20 3.87
C ILE A 541 -18.85 -24.30 3.18
N LYS A 542 -19.09 -25.41 3.87
CA LYS A 542 -19.84 -26.57 3.34
C LYS A 542 -21.28 -26.25 2.92
N ALA A 543 -21.87 -25.19 3.48
CA ALA A 543 -23.23 -24.74 3.16
C ALA A 543 -23.28 -23.67 2.06
N LEU A 544 -22.14 -23.13 1.61
CA LEU A 544 -22.09 -21.97 0.71
C LEU A 544 -22.38 -22.29 -0.76
N HIS A 545 -22.20 -23.53 -1.19
CA HIS A 545 -22.50 -23.93 -2.57
C HIS A 545 -23.95 -23.60 -2.98
N ASN A 546 -24.89 -23.67 -2.04
CA ASN A 546 -26.30 -23.38 -2.26
C ASN A 546 -26.79 -22.14 -1.49
N PHE A 547 -25.87 -21.29 -1.02
CA PHE A 547 -26.25 -20.09 -0.27
C PHE A 547 -26.92 -19.08 -1.20
N GLU A 548 -28.18 -18.79 -0.92
CA GLU A 548 -29.04 -17.97 -1.78
C GLU A 548 -28.50 -16.55 -1.97
N GLY A 549 -27.92 -15.97 -0.92
CA GLY A 549 -27.34 -14.61 -0.94
C GLY A 549 -26.20 -14.43 -1.94
N TRP A 550 -25.52 -15.53 -2.33
CA TRP A 550 -24.41 -15.50 -3.31
C TRP A 550 -24.76 -16.19 -4.63
N SER A 551 -26.04 -16.50 -4.85
CA SER A 551 -26.50 -17.14 -6.08
C SER A 551 -26.57 -16.14 -7.24
N CYS A 552 -25.87 -16.44 -8.33
CA CYS A 552 -25.92 -15.70 -9.58
C CYS A 552 -27.07 -16.10 -10.51
N LYS A 553 -27.98 -16.97 -10.05
CA LYS A 553 -29.14 -17.42 -10.84
C LYS A 553 -30.27 -16.39 -10.88
N LYS A 554 -30.36 -15.54 -9.86
CA LYS A 554 -31.38 -14.49 -9.78
C LYS A 554 -30.94 -13.27 -10.57
N LYS A 555 -31.74 -12.85 -11.54
CA LYS A 555 -31.54 -11.62 -12.33
C LYS A 555 -32.65 -10.58 -12.12
N GLU A 556 -33.57 -10.84 -11.19
CA GLU A 556 -34.81 -10.07 -11.04
C GLU A 556 -34.59 -8.62 -10.59
N ASN A 557 -33.45 -8.36 -9.91
CA ASN A 557 -33.05 -7.04 -9.39
C ASN A 557 -31.80 -6.49 -10.09
N LEU A 558 -31.56 -6.89 -11.35
CA LEU A 558 -30.48 -6.29 -12.14
C LEU A 558 -31.10 -5.35 -13.17
N PRO A 559 -30.48 -4.19 -13.44
CA PRO A 559 -30.95 -3.32 -14.50
C PRO A 559 -30.90 -4.06 -15.85
N GLY A 560 -31.77 -3.65 -16.78
CA GLY A 560 -31.72 -4.13 -18.15
C GLY A 560 -30.36 -3.79 -18.82
N PRO A 561 -30.00 -4.50 -19.91
CA PRO A 561 -28.73 -4.29 -20.58
C PRO A 561 -28.58 -2.84 -21.06
N PRO A 562 -27.35 -2.32 -21.13
CA PRO A 562 -27.11 -0.99 -21.69
C PRO A 562 -27.53 -0.96 -23.17
N CYS A 563 -27.91 0.23 -23.64
CA CYS A 563 -28.18 0.48 -25.05
C CYS A 563 -26.90 0.34 -25.90
N ASN A 564 -27.06 -0.12 -27.14
CA ASN A 564 -25.94 -0.32 -28.07
C ASN A 564 -25.30 1.00 -28.54
N ASN A 565 -26.09 2.06 -28.64
CA ASN A 565 -25.65 3.38 -29.13
C ASN A 565 -25.99 4.44 -28.07
N PRO A 566 -25.10 4.69 -27.09
CA PRO A 566 -25.34 5.71 -26.07
C PRO A 566 -25.31 7.13 -26.67
N HIS A 567 -26.12 8.02 -26.11
CA HIS A 567 -26.06 9.45 -26.43
C HIS A 567 -24.80 10.05 -25.85
N LYS A 568 -24.08 10.85 -26.65
CA LYS A 568 -22.90 11.60 -26.22
C LYS A 568 -23.28 13.06 -26.00
N CYS A 569 -23.52 13.41 -24.75
CA CYS A 569 -24.06 14.70 -24.36
C CYS A 569 -22.93 15.69 -24.10
N ALA A 570 -22.82 16.73 -24.92
CA ALA A 570 -21.94 17.87 -24.67
C ALA A 570 -22.74 18.93 -23.89
N LEU A 571 -22.49 19.01 -22.58
CA LEU A 571 -23.32 19.74 -21.63
C LEU A 571 -22.57 20.96 -21.08
N ASP A 572 -23.28 22.07 -20.97
CA ASP A 572 -22.75 23.26 -20.30
C ASP A 572 -22.62 23.01 -18.80
N PHE A 573 -21.45 23.33 -18.25
CA PHE A 573 -21.15 23.25 -16.83
C PHE A 573 -20.34 24.47 -16.39
N LYS A 574 -20.79 25.18 -15.36
CA LYS A 574 -20.04 26.24 -14.72
C LYS A 574 -19.45 25.71 -13.40
N PRO A 575 -18.13 25.41 -13.34
CA PRO A 575 -17.52 24.95 -12.10
C PRO A 575 -17.71 25.99 -10.98
N PRO A 576 -17.96 25.57 -9.72
CA PRO A 576 -18.20 26.50 -8.60
C PRO A 576 -17.08 27.53 -8.39
N GLU A 577 -15.82 27.11 -8.62
CA GLU A 577 -14.62 27.94 -8.44
C GLU A 577 -14.26 28.76 -9.69
N SER A 578 -15.04 28.65 -10.77
CA SER A 578 -14.74 29.26 -12.05
C SER A 578 -15.76 30.32 -12.47
N ASN A 579 -15.26 31.41 -13.04
CA ASN A 579 -16.09 32.46 -13.62
C ASN A 579 -16.52 32.17 -15.07
N PHE A 580 -16.03 31.10 -15.68
CA PHE A 580 -16.37 30.73 -17.05
C PHE A 580 -17.11 29.40 -17.13
N THR A 581 -18.01 29.29 -18.09
CA THR A 581 -18.70 28.04 -18.45
C THR A 581 -17.77 27.17 -19.29
N THR A 582 -17.75 25.89 -18.98
CA THR A 582 -17.00 24.85 -19.67
C THR A 582 -17.96 23.78 -20.20
N THR A 583 -17.49 22.95 -21.12
CA THR A 583 -18.25 21.78 -21.58
C THR A 583 -17.83 20.56 -20.78
N ARG A 584 -18.81 19.76 -20.36
CA ARG A 584 -18.60 18.40 -19.83
C ARG A 584 -19.28 17.41 -20.76
N TYR A 585 -18.61 16.30 -21.01
CA TYR A 585 -19.15 15.20 -21.80
C TYR A 585 -19.71 14.15 -20.86
N MET A 586 -20.91 13.67 -21.17
CA MET A 586 -21.59 12.59 -20.44
C MET A 586 -22.19 11.61 -21.44
N GLU A 587 -22.00 10.32 -21.19
CA GLU A 587 -22.58 9.26 -22.02
C GLU A 587 -23.67 8.52 -21.23
N THR A 588 -24.84 8.34 -21.83
CA THR A 588 -25.99 7.66 -21.20
C THR A 588 -26.93 7.07 -22.25
N CYS A 589 -27.74 6.09 -21.85
CA CYS A 589 -28.84 5.58 -22.66
C CYS A 589 -30.11 6.42 -22.58
N ARG A 590 -30.15 7.41 -21.69
CA ARG A 590 -31.22 8.40 -21.63
C ARG A 590 -31.00 9.52 -22.63
N GLU A 591 -32.04 10.31 -22.86
CA GLU A 591 -31.94 11.56 -23.58
C GLU A 591 -30.95 12.50 -22.87
N CYS A 592 -30.24 13.33 -23.65
CA CYS A 592 -29.31 14.28 -23.07
C CYS A 592 -30.05 15.32 -22.22
N PRO A 593 -29.60 15.57 -20.99
CA PRO A 593 -30.18 16.62 -20.16
C PRO A 593 -29.87 18.00 -20.75
N TYR A 594 -30.54 19.03 -20.22
CA TYR A 594 -30.36 20.40 -20.70
C TYR A 594 -29.05 21.03 -20.20
N LYS A 595 -28.64 20.68 -18.98
CA LYS A 595 -27.38 21.09 -18.34
C LYS A 595 -26.65 19.88 -17.78
N TYR A 596 -25.36 20.05 -17.48
CA TYR A 596 -24.62 19.03 -16.77
C TYR A 596 -25.23 18.84 -15.37
N PRO A 597 -25.68 17.63 -15.00
CA PRO A 597 -26.20 17.38 -13.66
C PRO A 597 -25.20 17.80 -12.58
N TRP A 598 -25.68 18.31 -11.45
CA TRP A 598 -24.79 18.71 -10.36
C TRP A 598 -25.57 18.81 -9.05
N LEU A 599 -24.92 19.31 -8.00
CA LEU A 599 -25.54 19.60 -6.71
C LEU A 599 -26.76 20.51 -6.87
N GLY A 600 -27.91 20.03 -6.41
CA GLY A 600 -29.20 20.74 -6.49
C GLY A 600 -29.96 20.60 -7.82
N ASP A 601 -29.40 19.90 -8.81
CA ASP A 601 -30.04 19.58 -10.10
C ASP A 601 -29.51 18.26 -10.66
N SER A 602 -29.82 17.15 -9.98
CA SER A 602 -29.39 15.78 -10.32
C SER A 602 -29.92 15.29 -11.67
N LYS A 603 -30.92 15.94 -12.24
CA LYS A 603 -31.48 15.62 -13.56
C LYS A 603 -30.93 16.49 -14.69
N GLY A 604 -30.16 17.53 -14.37
CA GLY A 604 -29.62 18.47 -15.37
C GLY A 604 -30.71 19.26 -16.11
N THR A 605 -31.75 19.68 -15.39
CA THR A 605 -32.86 20.49 -15.92
C THR A 605 -32.49 21.95 -16.18
N GLY A 606 -31.42 22.44 -15.54
CA GLY A 606 -31.04 23.84 -15.48
C GLY A 606 -31.74 24.63 -14.38
N LEU A 607 -32.51 23.97 -13.51
CA LEU A 607 -33.22 24.57 -12.38
C LEU A 607 -32.80 23.89 -11.08
N TYR A 608 -32.23 24.68 -10.14
CA TYR A 608 -31.91 24.22 -8.79
C TYR A 608 -33.21 23.95 -8.01
N SER A 609 -33.71 22.74 -8.13
CA SER A 609 -35.05 22.36 -7.66
C SER A 609 -35.07 21.05 -6.88
N ASP A 610 -33.92 20.39 -6.77
CA ASP A 610 -33.83 19.17 -5.99
C ASP A 610 -34.02 19.47 -4.51
N ASN A 611 -35.02 18.81 -3.94
CA ASN A 611 -35.31 18.82 -2.52
C ASN A 611 -35.55 17.37 -2.10
N TYR A 612 -34.55 16.80 -1.43
CA TYR A 612 -34.59 15.41 -0.99
C TYR A 612 -35.19 15.37 0.41
N ASN A 613 -36.41 14.85 0.53
CA ASN A 613 -37.09 14.70 1.82
C ASN A 613 -37.19 13.19 2.17
N PRO A 614 -36.60 12.73 3.30
CA PRO A 614 -36.63 11.33 3.70
C PRO A 614 -38.04 10.81 4.02
N GLU A 615 -39.01 11.68 4.34
CA GLU A 615 -40.41 11.32 4.63
C GLU A 615 -41.25 11.06 3.37
N LYS A 616 -40.74 11.39 2.17
CA LYS A 616 -41.44 11.19 0.89
C LYS A 616 -41.13 9.83 0.22
N LYS A 617 -40.70 8.83 1.00
CA LYS A 617 -40.34 7.48 0.51
C LYS A 617 -41.49 6.79 -0.24
#